data_AF-A0A1Z5JVX6-F1
#
_entry.id   AF-A0A1Z5JVX6-F1
#
_cell.length_a   1.000
_cell.length_b   1.000
_cell.length_c   1.000
_cell.angle_alpha   90.00
_cell.angle_beta   90.00
_cell.angle_gamma   90.00
#
_symmetry.space_group_name_H-M   'P 1'
#
loop_
_entity.id
_entity.type
_entity.pdbx_description
1 polymer ?
#
loop_
_entity_poly.entity_id
_entity_poly.type
_entity_poly.pdbx_seq_one_letter_code
_entity_poly.pdbx_strand_id
1 'polypeptide(L)'
;MGVPKTKYPSVLDFDSTEELTEAIQKMDLSSIQQEKGDLKDRSQSSWRLECPDISNSLPQSIENEAARLENLRSFQILETDNEIAFDSLTETVRKHFDASWAHVSFIDLGRQWYKSTASAPGREILFKEVARDHAFCAHTILNLDPMFEVCDTLEDNRFRENPLVTAFPKVRWYAGVPLVSPEGYRLGAFFVADNKARPEGLSDGDKEYLMQKAQETMQYLIQRRESGESKVTTNSCTNMKKRSSNSDLVSLKAEKSRSPSPPTLRNSCQVSISSRSLPDPSVANVHPDAFLADLIEAMFCQKLQVKPCLELKDFFPVITEDQMKAYTVEVTTIARSNDVAKLRDFFQQQGKAALDCYNRFGEGLLNLACRRGFRDMAQFLMSEVELSVRVRDDYGRTPLHDACWNPEPQLEICSWIIARDPSLFLIADKRGFTPFQYARPGDWIIWRRFLFDHRHHLSALMQPDIFQQFA
;
A
#
# COMPACT_ATOMS: atom_id res chain seq x y z
N MET A 1 6.09 11.16 21.58
CA MET A 1 4.98 11.11 20.61
C MET A 1 5.51 10.45 19.37
N GLY A 2 5.11 9.19 19.13
CA GLY A 2 5.53 8.43 17.96
C GLY A 2 4.96 9.04 16.69
N VAL A 3 5.71 8.93 15.59
CA VAL A 3 5.22 9.28 14.26
C VAL A 3 4.11 8.28 13.88
N PRO A 4 2.95 8.70 13.35
CA PRO A 4 1.90 7.76 12.95
C PRO A 4 2.43 6.81 11.88
N LYS A 5 2.23 5.50 12.06
CA LYS A 5 2.68 4.47 11.11
C LYS A 5 1.83 4.43 9.82
N THR A 6 0.71 5.13 9.79
CA THR A 6 -0.31 5.06 8.75
C THR A 6 -0.80 6.45 8.31
N LYS A 7 -1.43 6.52 7.13
CA LYS A 7 -1.88 7.78 6.52
C LYS A 7 -3.04 8.44 7.29
N TYR A 8 -3.79 7.64 8.05
CA TYR A 8 -4.99 8.04 8.79
C TYR A 8 -4.92 7.55 10.23
N PRO A 9 -5.49 8.28 11.21
CA PRO A 9 -5.53 7.84 12.60
C PRO A 9 -6.15 6.45 12.75
N SER A 10 -5.54 5.60 13.57
CA SER A 10 -5.99 4.26 13.89
C SER A 10 -6.27 4.12 15.38
N VAL A 11 -7.20 3.22 15.75
CA VAL A 11 -7.35 2.78 17.15
C VAL A 11 -6.05 2.20 17.72
N LEU A 12 -5.17 1.68 16.86
CA LEU A 12 -3.87 1.14 17.25
C LEU A 12 -2.87 2.22 17.70
N ASP A 13 -3.17 3.50 17.46
CA ASP A 13 -2.32 4.62 17.87
C ASP A 13 -2.52 4.99 19.36
N PHE A 14 -3.49 4.37 20.05
CA PHE A 14 -3.88 4.67 21.43
C PHE A 14 -3.74 3.44 22.32
N ASP A 15 -3.17 3.62 23.50
CA ASP A 15 -2.91 2.52 24.43
C ASP A 15 -4.15 2.22 25.29
N SER A 16 -4.98 3.23 25.59
CA SER A 16 -6.18 3.11 26.43
C SER A 16 -7.47 3.65 25.79
N THR A 17 -8.61 3.17 26.27
CA THR A 17 -9.94 3.65 25.85
C THR A 17 -10.14 5.11 26.24
N GLU A 18 -9.58 5.55 27.37
CA GLU A 18 -9.61 6.94 27.81
C GLU A 18 -8.86 7.85 26.83
N GLU A 19 -7.65 7.48 26.41
CA GLU A 19 -6.86 8.22 25.42
C GLU A 19 -7.58 8.32 24.07
N LEU A 20 -8.18 7.21 23.63
CA LEU A 20 -8.98 7.17 22.40
C LEU A 20 -10.20 8.10 22.50
N THR A 21 -10.93 8.05 23.61
CA THR A 21 -12.11 8.89 23.86
C THR A 21 -11.74 10.37 23.85
N GLU A 22 -10.65 10.74 24.53
CA GLU A 22 -10.13 12.11 24.50
C GLU A 22 -9.71 12.55 23.10
N ALA A 23 -9.10 11.66 22.31
CA ALA A 23 -8.68 11.95 20.96
C ALA A 23 -9.89 12.21 20.04
N ILE A 24 -10.91 11.36 20.12
CA ILE A 24 -12.18 11.53 19.39
C ILE A 24 -12.85 12.85 19.79
N GLN A 25 -12.87 13.17 21.09
CA GLN A 25 -13.44 14.42 21.60
C GLN A 25 -12.66 15.66 21.12
N LYS A 26 -11.33 15.60 21.09
CA LYS A 26 -10.49 16.70 20.56
C LYS A 26 -10.73 16.92 19.06
N MET A 27 -10.90 15.84 18.28
CA MET A 27 -11.25 15.91 16.86
C MET A 27 -12.65 16.52 16.62
N ASP A 28 -13.61 16.26 17.50
CA ASP A 28 -14.96 16.85 17.42
C ASP A 28 -14.91 18.35 17.77
N LEU A 29 -14.23 18.71 18.86
CA LEU A 29 -14.10 20.10 19.32
C LEU A 29 -13.31 21.00 18.34
N SER A 30 -12.27 20.47 17.68
CA SER A 30 -11.54 21.22 16.64
C SER A 30 -12.43 21.58 15.46
N SER A 31 -13.44 20.76 15.18
CA SER A 31 -14.41 21.00 14.10
C SER A 31 -15.37 22.15 14.44
N ILE A 32 -15.76 22.27 15.71
CA ILE A 32 -16.65 23.34 16.20
C ILE A 32 -15.94 24.71 16.24
N GLN A 33 -14.63 24.74 16.51
CA GLN A 33 -13.89 26.01 16.61
C GLN A 33 -13.57 26.68 15.27
N GLN A 34 -13.66 25.96 14.14
CA GLN A 34 -13.43 26.51 12.79
C GLN A 34 -14.63 27.26 12.19
N GLU A 35 -15.79 27.33 12.87
CA GLU A 35 -17.03 27.97 12.36
C GLU A 35 -16.98 29.52 12.18
N LYS A 36 -15.83 30.19 12.29
CA LYS A 36 -15.72 31.66 12.15
C LYS A 36 -14.94 32.19 10.93
N GLY A 37 -14.61 31.38 9.93
CA GLY A 37 -13.94 31.87 8.72
C GLY A 37 -14.14 31.00 7.48
N ASP A 38 -14.57 31.63 6.39
CA ASP A 38 -14.62 31.22 4.98
C ASP A 38 -14.74 29.73 4.58
N LEU A 39 -15.84 29.47 3.86
CA LEU A 39 -16.43 28.22 3.35
C LEU A 39 -15.59 27.35 2.36
N LYS A 40 -14.28 27.12 2.53
CA LYS A 40 -13.51 26.33 1.54
C LYS A 40 -12.64 25.17 2.00
N ASP A 41 -12.63 24.78 3.28
CA ASP A 41 -11.92 23.57 3.70
C ASP A 41 -12.82 22.70 4.59
N ARG A 42 -13.57 21.78 3.96
CA ARG A 42 -14.43 20.80 4.67
C ARG A 42 -13.58 19.64 5.18
N SER A 43 -12.79 19.88 6.23
CA SER A 43 -12.24 18.80 7.06
C SER A 43 -12.90 18.82 8.44
N GLN A 44 -14.23 18.73 8.45
CA GLN A 44 -15.01 18.49 9.66
C GLN A 44 -14.74 17.05 10.13
N SER A 45 -14.44 16.88 11.41
CA SER A 45 -14.17 15.62 12.15
C SER A 45 -14.08 14.34 11.30
N SER A 46 -12.85 13.90 10.96
CA SER A 46 -12.61 12.74 10.08
C SER A 46 -13.29 11.41 10.47
N TRP A 47 -13.84 11.31 11.68
CA TRP A 47 -14.52 10.12 12.20
C TRP A 47 -16.06 10.18 12.12
N ARG A 48 -16.67 11.38 12.14
CA ARG A 48 -18.13 11.58 12.11
C ARG A 48 -18.55 11.97 10.68
N LEU A 49 -19.67 11.42 10.20
CA LEU A 49 -20.14 11.72 8.85
C LEU A 49 -20.95 13.03 8.85
N GLU A 50 -20.79 13.85 7.81
CA GLU A 50 -21.51 15.14 7.68
C GLU A 50 -23.01 14.95 7.39
N CYS A 51 -23.38 13.86 6.69
CA CYS A 51 -24.76 13.60 6.25
C CYS A 51 -25.24 12.16 6.58
N PRO A 52 -25.32 11.75 7.85
CA PRO A 52 -26.00 10.52 8.22
C PRO A 52 -27.53 10.70 8.03
N ASP A 53 -28.21 9.65 7.59
CA ASP A 53 -29.68 9.64 7.61
C ASP A 53 -30.15 9.45 9.05
N ILE A 54 -30.46 10.55 9.73
CA ILE A 54 -30.82 10.57 11.15
C ILE A 54 -32.04 9.68 11.44
N SER A 55 -32.92 9.46 10.45
CA SER A 55 -34.11 8.63 10.62
C SER A 55 -33.81 7.14 10.67
N ASN A 56 -32.67 6.71 10.09
CA ASN A 56 -32.34 5.30 9.89
C ASN A 56 -30.88 4.94 10.24
N SER A 57 -30.22 5.78 11.05
CA SER A 57 -28.82 5.57 11.44
C SER A 57 -28.66 5.50 12.97
N LEU A 58 -27.74 4.66 13.42
CA LEU A 58 -27.28 4.57 14.80
C LEU A 58 -26.66 5.90 15.24
N PRO A 59 -26.94 6.36 16.48
CA PRO A 59 -26.35 7.58 17.01
C PRO A 59 -24.81 7.50 17.08
N GLN A 60 -24.14 8.50 16.53
CA GLN A 60 -22.68 8.65 16.57
C GLN A 60 -22.22 9.46 17.80
N SER A 61 -22.34 8.86 18.99
CA SER A 61 -21.73 9.41 20.21
C SER A 61 -20.25 9.04 20.29
N ILE A 62 -19.47 9.85 21.03
CA ILE A 62 -18.04 9.62 21.24
C ILE A 62 -17.82 8.29 21.97
N GLU A 63 -18.65 8.02 22.96
CA GLU A 63 -18.58 6.81 23.81
C GLU A 63 -18.89 5.56 22.99
N ASN A 64 -19.92 5.61 22.14
CA ASN A 64 -20.29 4.48 21.28
C ASN A 64 -19.19 4.17 20.26
N GLU A 65 -18.59 5.20 19.66
CA GLU A 65 -17.51 5.03 18.70
C GLU A 65 -16.23 4.50 19.35
N ALA A 66 -15.84 5.04 20.52
CA ALA A 66 -14.70 4.55 21.27
C ALA A 66 -14.87 3.06 21.65
N ALA A 67 -16.06 2.68 22.13
CA ALA A 67 -16.35 1.29 22.48
C ALA A 67 -16.34 0.36 21.25
N ARG A 68 -16.85 0.81 20.11
CA ARG A 68 -16.82 0.07 18.82
C ARG A 68 -15.39 -0.15 18.34
N LEU A 69 -14.55 0.89 18.39
CA LEU A 69 -13.14 0.82 18.02
C LEU A 69 -12.35 -0.08 18.95
N GLU A 70 -12.62 -0.04 20.26
CA GLU A 70 -12.01 -0.94 21.23
C GLU A 70 -12.40 -2.40 20.95
N ASN A 71 -13.67 -2.65 20.62
CA ASN A 71 -14.13 -3.97 20.21
C ASN A 71 -13.40 -4.43 18.94
N LEU A 72 -13.23 -3.56 17.93
CA LEU A 72 -12.45 -3.85 16.72
C LEU A 72 -10.98 -4.16 17.03
N ARG A 73 -10.34 -3.39 17.92
CA ARG A 73 -8.95 -3.62 18.38
C ARG A 73 -8.81 -5.02 19.00
N SER A 74 -9.82 -5.49 19.73
CA SER A 74 -9.82 -6.80 20.38
C SER A 74 -9.74 -8.00 19.41
N PHE A 75 -10.16 -7.83 18.14
CA PHE A 75 -10.05 -8.85 17.11
C PHE A 75 -8.65 -8.92 16.48
N GLN A 76 -7.78 -7.93 16.72
CA GLN A 76 -6.39 -7.88 16.24
C GLN A 76 -6.28 -8.19 14.73
N ILE A 77 -7.24 -7.66 13.97
CA ILE A 77 -7.40 -7.93 12.54
C ILE A 77 -6.80 -6.81 11.67
N LEU A 78 -6.76 -5.59 12.18
CA LEU A 78 -6.20 -4.44 11.46
C LEU A 78 -4.71 -4.65 11.18
N GLU A 79 -4.29 -4.25 9.98
CA GLU A 79 -2.89 -4.32 9.52
C GLU A 79 -2.28 -5.73 9.48
N THR A 80 -3.13 -6.75 9.44
CA THR A 80 -2.70 -8.14 9.23
C THR A 80 -2.56 -8.45 7.74
N ASP A 81 -1.75 -9.46 7.42
CA ASP A 81 -1.59 -9.97 6.04
C ASP A 81 -2.89 -10.59 5.51
N ASN A 82 -2.95 -10.82 4.20
CA ASN A 82 -4.10 -11.47 3.57
C ASN A 82 -4.26 -12.92 4.08
N GLU A 83 -5.50 -13.39 4.21
CA GLU A 83 -5.79 -14.77 4.60
C GLU A 83 -6.77 -15.40 3.61
N ILE A 84 -6.43 -16.62 3.18
CA ILE A 84 -7.14 -17.36 2.13
C ILE A 84 -8.64 -17.52 2.44
N ALA A 85 -9.01 -17.64 3.72
CA ALA A 85 -10.41 -17.76 4.13
C ALA A 85 -11.23 -16.52 3.71
N PHE A 86 -10.73 -15.31 3.93
CA PHE A 86 -11.42 -14.08 3.50
C PHE A 86 -11.36 -13.91 1.98
N ASP A 87 -10.23 -14.24 1.35
CA ASP A 87 -10.04 -14.10 -0.10
C ASP A 87 -10.96 -15.04 -0.89
N SER A 88 -11.18 -16.26 -0.39
CA SER A 88 -12.12 -17.21 -0.99
C SER A 88 -13.56 -16.72 -0.91
N LEU A 89 -13.95 -16.10 0.21
CA LEU A 89 -15.28 -15.54 0.38
C LEU A 89 -15.54 -14.36 -0.55
N THR A 90 -14.63 -13.39 -0.60
CA THR A 90 -14.78 -12.21 -1.45
C THR A 90 -14.82 -12.60 -2.93
N GLU A 91 -13.95 -13.50 -3.38
CA GLU A 91 -13.96 -13.94 -4.78
C GLU A 91 -15.23 -14.72 -5.15
N THR A 92 -15.75 -15.54 -4.23
CA THR A 92 -17.01 -16.28 -4.45
C THR A 92 -18.20 -15.33 -4.57
N VAL A 93 -18.29 -14.33 -3.68
CA VAL A 93 -19.35 -13.31 -3.72
C VAL A 93 -19.24 -12.47 -4.98
N ARG A 94 -18.04 -11.99 -5.33
CA ARG A 94 -17.82 -11.19 -6.55
C ARG A 94 -18.33 -11.92 -7.80
N LYS A 95 -18.03 -13.22 -7.92
CA LYS A 95 -18.50 -14.05 -9.04
C LYS A 95 -20.01 -14.27 -9.01
N HIS A 96 -20.60 -14.55 -7.84
CA HIS A 96 -22.04 -14.76 -7.70
C HIS A 96 -22.84 -13.57 -8.22
N PHE A 97 -22.40 -12.36 -7.87
CA PHE A 97 -23.09 -11.12 -8.26
C PHE A 97 -22.71 -10.59 -9.64
N ASP A 98 -21.76 -11.24 -10.34
CA ASP A 98 -21.08 -10.71 -11.53
C ASP A 98 -20.69 -9.23 -11.35
N ALA A 99 -20.10 -8.94 -10.19
CA ALA A 99 -19.78 -7.57 -9.78
C ALA A 99 -18.32 -7.23 -10.06
N SER A 100 -18.05 -5.92 -10.20
CA SER A 100 -16.67 -5.43 -10.31
C SER A 100 -15.86 -5.73 -9.04
N TRP A 101 -16.47 -5.67 -7.86
CA TRP A 101 -15.76 -5.80 -6.59
C TRP A 101 -16.56 -6.51 -5.51
N ALA A 102 -15.86 -7.26 -4.66
CA ALA A 102 -16.35 -7.65 -3.35
C ALA A 102 -15.22 -7.60 -2.31
N HIS A 103 -15.56 -7.22 -1.09
CA HIS A 103 -14.58 -6.87 -0.08
C HIS A 103 -15.04 -7.23 1.34
N VAL A 104 -14.06 -7.55 2.18
CA VAL A 104 -14.19 -7.52 3.64
C VAL A 104 -13.37 -6.33 4.13
N SER A 105 -14.01 -5.38 4.81
CA SER A 105 -13.34 -4.18 5.32
C SER A 105 -13.78 -3.82 6.73
N PHE A 106 -12.93 -3.09 7.44
CA PHE A 106 -13.15 -2.62 8.80
C PHE A 106 -13.10 -1.10 8.85
N ILE A 107 -14.02 -0.48 9.58
CA ILE A 107 -14.03 0.96 9.83
C ILE A 107 -13.23 1.22 11.08
N ASP A 108 -12.07 1.84 10.91
CA ASP A 108 -11.17 2.30 11.97
C ASP A 108 -11.41 3.79 12.25
N LEU A 109 -10.62 4.42 13.10
CA LEU A 109 -10.85 5.79 13.56
C LEU A 109 -10.95 6.78 12.39
N GLY A 110 -9.93 6.87 11.54
CA GLY A 110 -9.88 7.79 10.39
C GLY A 110 -9.93 7.13 9.01
N ARG A 111 -10.09 5.80 8.93
CA ARG A 111 -10.02 5.05 7.67
C ARG A 111 -11.02 3.90 7.60
N GLN A 112 -11.32 3.47 6.38
CA GLN A 112 -11.71 2.10 6.09
C GLN A 112 -10.46 1.32 5.67
N TRP A 113 -10.15 0.24 6.38
CA TRP A 113 -9.05 -0.68 6.07
C TRP A 113 -9.59 -1.95 5.42
N TYR A 114 -8.99 -2.40 4.32
CA TYR A 114 -9.41 -3.60 3.59
C TYR A 114 -8.66 -4.84 4.08
N LYS A 115 -9.39 -5.84 4.56
CA LYS A 115 -8.84 -7.15 4.94
C LYS A 115 -8.69 -8.08 3.74
N SER A 116 -9.67 -8.06 2.85
CA SER A 116 -9.68 -8.88 1.64
C SER A 116 -10.35 -8.14 0.51
N THR A 117 -9.77 -8.27 -0.69
CA THR A 117 -10.25 -7.62 -1.89
C THR A 117 -10.32 -8.59 -3.06
N ALA A 118 -11.49 -8.68 -3.68
CA ALA A 118 -11.70 -9.38 -4.94
C ALA A 118 -12.13 -8.36 -5.99
N SER A 119 -11.49 -8.39 -7.16
CA SER A 119 -11.76 -7.47 -8.26
C SER A 119 -11.96 -8.23 -9.57
N ALA A 120 -12.86 -7.75 -10.42
CA ALA A 120 -12.96 -8.21 -11.79
C ALA A 120 -11.67 -7.85 -12.56
N PRO A 121 -11.31 -8.62 -13.61
CA PRO A 121 -10.12 -8.31 -14.41
C PRO A 121 -10.15 -6.88 -14.95
N GLY A 122 -9.05 -6.14 -14.74
CA GLY A 122 -8.91 -4.74 -15.16
C GLY A 122 -9.64 -3.73 -14.26
N ARG A 123 -10.08 -4.15 -13.07
CA ARG A 123 -10.76 -3.31 -12.06
C ARG A 123 -10.04 -3.35 -10.71
N GLU A 124 -8.76 -3.69 -10.68
CA GLU A 124 -8.00 -3.93 -9.46
C GLU A 124 -7.99 -2.69 -8.55
N ILE A 125 -8.37 -2.90 -7.29
CA ILE A 125 -8.22 -1.89 -6.24
C ILE A 125 -6.85 -2.05 -5.59
N LEU A 126 -5.98 -1.05 -5.80
CA LEU A 126 -4.58 -1.09 -5.39
C LEU A 126 -4.31 -0.44 -4.03
N PHE A 127 -5.29 0.27 -3.46
CA PHE A 127 -5.18 0.87 -2.14
C PHE A 127 -5.70 -0.09 -1.06
N LYS A 128 -4.95 -0.20 0.05
CA LYS A 128 -5.33 -1.02 1.22
C LYS A 128 -6.23 -0.29 2.22
N GLU A 129 -6.42 1.01 2.02
CA GLU A 129 -7.28 1.84 2.86
C GLU A 129 -7.80 3.06 2.11
N VAL A 130 -8.94 3.59 2.58
CA VAL A 130 -9.50 4.88 2.16
C VAL A 130 -9.86 5.71 3.39
N ALA A 131 -9.93 7.03 3.23
CA ALA A 131 -10.42 7.91 4.29
C ALA A 131 -11.86 7.50 4.69
N ARG A 132 -12.18 7.58 5.98
CA ARG A 132 -13.46 7.12 6.52
C ARG A 132 -14.66 7.92 6.00
N ASP A 133 -14.48 9.21 5.78
CA ASP A 133 -15.48 10.10 5.16
C ASP A 133 -15.78 9.74 3.69
N HIS A 134 -14.84 9.08 3.00
CA HIS A 134 -15.08 8.55 1.66
C HIS A 134 -15.71 7.15 1.66
N ALA A 135 -15.73 6.46 2.80
CA ALA A 135 -16.10 5.05 2.89
C ALA A 135 -17.63 4.83 2.91
N PHE A 136 -18.17 4.12 1.91
CA PHE A 136 -19.54 3.60 1.94
C PHE A 136 -19.82 2.72 3.18
N CYS A 137 -18.81 1.96 3.62
CA CYS A 137 -18.97 1.09 4.79
C CYS A 137 -19.12 1.90 6.09
N ALA A 138 -18.69 3.17 6.12
CA ALA A 138 -18.95 4.06 7.27
C ALA A 138 -20.45 4.34 7.42
N HIS A 139 -21.20 4.43 6.32
CA HIS A 139 -22.66 4.49 6.37
C HIS A 139 -23.27 3.13 6.72
N THR A 140 -22.70 2.03 6.22
CA THR A 140 -23.19 0.66 6.50
C THR A 140 -23.15 0.30 7.99
N ILE A 141 -22.08 0.68 8.70
CA ILE A 141 -21.99 0.40 10.15
C ILE A 141 -22.95 1.26 10.98
N LEU A 142 -23.50 2.33 10.41
CA LEU A 142 -24.49 3.18 11.08
C LEU A 142 -25.92 2.80 10.73
N ASN A 143 -26.17 2.31 9.51
CA ASN A 143 -27.50 1.99 9.02
C ASN A 143 -28.25 1.02 9.95
N LEU A 144 -29.48 1.30 10.36
CA LEU A 144 -30.21 0.42 11.29
C LEU A 144 -30.62 -0.90 10.63
N ASP A 145 -30.95 -0.88 9.34
CA ASP A 145 -31.31 -2.08 8.59
C ASP A 145 -30.14 -3.08 8.53
N PRO A 146 -30.44 -4.39 8.37
CA PRO A 146 -29.42 -5.44 8.29
C PRO A 146 -28.52 -5.34 7.05
N MET A 147 -28.84 -4.47 6.10
CA MET A 147 -28.04 -4.21 4.91
C MET A 147 -28.21 -2.74 4.50
N PHE A 148 -27.15 -2.17 3.92
CA PHE A 148 -27.16 -0.85 3.31
C PHE A 148 -26.92 -0.98 1.80
N GLU A 149 -27.87 -0.54 0.99
CA GLU A 149 -27.80 -0.61 -0.47
C GLU A 149 -27.96 0.78 -1.11
N VAL A 150 -27.17 1.02 -2.15
CA VAL A 150 -27.22 2.21 -3.00
C VAL A 150 -27.32 1.75 -4.45
N CYS A 151 -28.51 1.89 -5.03
CA CYS A 151 -28.83 1.43 -6.39
C CYS A 151 -28.09 2.20 -7.49
N ASP A 152 -27.95 3.52 -7.32
CA ASP A 152 -27.11 4.41 -8.12
C ASP A 152 -26.48 5.50 -7.25
N THR A 153 -25.16 5.52 -7.16
CA THR A 153 -24.42 6.50 -6.35
C THR A 153 -24.43 7.91 -6.90
N LEU A 154 -24.74 8.11 -8.19
CA LEU A 154 -24.88 9.45 -8.78
C LEU A 154 -26.19 10.13 -8.38
N GLU A 155 -27.22 9.35 -8.08
CA GLU A 155 -28.51 9.82 -7.62
C GLU A 155 -28.58 9.96 -6.09
N ASP A 156 -27.61 9.39 -5.37
CA ASP A 156 -27.54 9.47 -3.92
C ASP A 156 -26.82 10.74 -3.46
N ASN A 157 -27.54 11.65 -2.80
CA ASN A 157 -26.99 12.91 -2.30
C ASN A 157 -25.80 12.74 -1.33
N ARG A 158 -25.68 11.59 -0.66
CA ARG A 158 -24.56 11.29 0.25
C ARG A 158 -23.28 10.96 -0.51
N PHE A 159 -23.39 10.44 -1.73
CA PHE A 159 -22.27 9.84 -2.46
C PHE A 159 -21.97 10.47 -3.82
N ARG A 160 -22.87 11.26 -4.42
CA ARG A 160 -22.68 11.77 -5.79
C ARG A 160 -21.38 12.57 -5.99
N GLU A 161 -20.91 13.27 -4.95
CA GLU A 161 -19.65 14.01 -4.96
C GLU A 161 -18.48 13.23 -4.33
N ASN A 162 -18.72 12.01 -3.84
CA ASN A 162 -17.70 11.21 -3.17
C ASN A 162 -16.58 10.86 -4.16
N PRO A 163 -15.29 10.98 -3.78
CA PRO A 163 -14.16 10.67 -4.67
C PRO A 163 -14.17 9.25 -5.25
N LEU A 164 -14.74 8.26 -4.55
CA LEU A 164 -14.87 6.89 -5.05
C LEU A 164 -15.94 6.76 -6.16
N VAL A 165 -16.82 7.75 -6.30
CA VAL A 165 -17.88 7.84 -7.31
C VAL A 165 -17.44 8.70 -8.50
N THR A 166 -16.85 9.86 -8.21
CA THR A 166 -16.47 10.86 -9.23
C THR A 166 -15.15 10.50 -9.92
N ALA A 167 -14.20 9.93 -9.18
CA ALA A 167 -12.93 9.42 -9.71
C ALA A 167 -12.90 7.88 -9.69
N PHE A 168 -11.80 7.28 -10.18
CA PHE A 168 -11.60 5.84 -10.05
C PHE A 168 -11.75 5.43 -8.56
N PRO A 169 -12.52 4.37 -8.24
CA PRO A 169 -13.01 3.31 -9.13
C PRO A 169 -14.32 3.59 -9.89
N LYS A 170 -14.95 4.75 -9.69
CA LYS A 170 -16.27 5.12 -10.25
C LYS A 170 -17.35 4.14 -9.82
N VAL A 171 -17.45 3.91 -8.51
CA VAL A 171 -18.54 3.10 -7.93
C VAL A 171 -19.87 3.70 -8.37
N ARG A 172 -20.77 2.87 -8.89
CA ARG A 172 -22.14 3.22 -9.28
C ARG A 172 -23.17 2.45 -8.48
N TRP A 173 -22.86 1.25 -8.03
CA TRP A 173 -23.72 0.46 -7.16
C TRP A 173 -22.93 -0.08 -5.97
N TYR A 174 -23.59 -0.16 -4.82
CA TYR A 174 -23.02 -0.68 -3.58
C TYR A 174 -24.10 -1.43 -2.79
N ALA A 175 -23.76 -2.61 -2.27
CA ALA A 175 -24.54 -3.29 -1.25
C ALA A 175 -23.61 -3.86 -0.17
N GLY A 176 -23.82 -3.43 1.08
CA GLY A 176 -22.99 -3.79 2.22
C GLY A 176 -23.80 -4.34 3.37
N VAL A 177 -23.31 -5.42 3.97
CA VAL A 177 -23.84 -6.00 5.21
C VAL A 177 -22.84 -5.72 6.33
N PRO A 178 -23.28 -5.12 7.46
CA PRO A 178 -22.43 -4.84 8.60
C PRO A 178 -21.87 -6.13 9.21
N LEU A 179 -20.59 -6.10 9.57
CA LEU A 179 -19.92 -7.15 10.33
C LEU A 179 -20.16 -6.90 11.82
N VAL A 180 -21.14 -7.60 12.39
CA VAL A 180 -21.60 -7.40 13.77
C VAL A 180 -20.89 -8.37 14.71
N SER A 181 -20.20 -7.86 15.71
CA SER A 181 -19.57 -8.67 16.76
C SER A 181 -20.60 -9.29 17.72
N PRO A 182 -20.23 -10.34 18.48
CA PRO A 182 -21.10 -10.91 19.51
C PRO A 182 -21.55 -9.88 20.55
N GLU A 183 -20.72 -8.86 20.81
CA GLU A 183 -21.04 -7.75 21.70
C GLU A 183 -21.99 -6.71 21.08
N GLY A 184 -22.39 -6.89 19.81
CA GLY A 184 -23.34 -6.04 19.10
C GLY A 184 -22.72 -4.85 18.36
N TYR A 185 -21.38 -4.75 18.32
CA TYR A 185 -20.70 -3.65 17.63
C TYR A 185 -20.55 -3.94 16.14
N ARG A 186 -20.81 -2.93 15.31
CA ARG A 186 -20.65 -2.99 13.85
C ARG A 186 -19.23 -2.58 13.46
N LEU A 187 -18.37 -3.55 13.21
CA LEU A 187 -16.92 -3.32 13.07
C LEU A 187 -16.49 -2.87 11.68
N GLY A 188 -17.30 -3.18 10.68
CA GLY A 188 -16.97 -3.03 9.27
C GLY A 188 -18.10 -3.56 8.40
N ALA A 189 -17.78 -3.96 7.17
CA ALA A 189 -18.76 -4.54 6.26
C ALA A 189 -18.17 -5.66 5.39
N PHE A 190 -19.01 -6.65 5.08
CA PHE A 190 -18.88 -7.44 3.87
C PHE A 190 -19.70 -6.74 2.81
N PHE A 191 -19.08 -6.32 1.71
CA PHE A 191 -19.83 -5.62 0.69
C PHE A 191 -19.43 -6.06 -0.71
N VAL A 192 -20.35 -5.80 -1.63
CA VAL A 192 -20.20 -5.95 -3.08
C VAL A 192 -20.47 -4.59 -3.71
N ALA A 193 -19.71 -4.25 -4.74
CA ALA A 193 -19.83 -2.98 -5.42
C ALA A 193 -19.59 -3.15 -6.92
N ASP A 194 -20.16 -2.24 -7.71
CA ASP A 194 -20.04 -2.29 -9.15
C ASP A 194 -19.90 -0.89 -9.75
N ASN A 195 -19.28 -0.84 -10.92
CA ASN A 195 -19.10 0.39 -11.69
C ASN A 195 -20.30 0.68 -12.61
N LYS A 196 -21.34 -0.15 -12.53
CA LYS A 196 -22.63 -0.01 -13.19
C LYS A 196 -23.71 0.09 -12.12
N ALA A 197 -24.70 0.96 -12.35
CA ALA A 197 -25.86 1.05 -11.47
C ALA A 197 -26.69 -0.24 -11.57
N ARG A 198 -27.45 -0.54 -10.52
CA ARG A 198 -28.45 -1.63 -10.49
C ARG A 198 -29.77 -1.05 -10.00
N PRO A 199 -30.58 -0.43 -10.89
CA PRO A 199 -31.80 0.27 -10.50
C PRO A 199 -32.82 -0.60 -9.77
N GLU A 200 -32.88 -1.89 -10.10
CA GLU A 200 -33.78 -2.87 -9.49
C GLU A 200 -33.33 -3.31 -8.09
N GLY A 201 -32.08 -3.00 -7.71
CA GLY A 201 -31.46 -3.44 -6.47
C GLY A 201 -31.28 -4.97 -6.39
N LEU A 202 -30.94 -5.46 -5.20
CA LEU A 202 -30.85 -6.90 -4.94
C LEU A 202 -32.22 -7.56 -4.79
N SER A 203 -32.33 -8.78 -5.34
CA SER A 203 -33.44 -9.68 -5.02
C SER A 203 -33.37 -10.13 -3.55
N ASP A 204 -34.49 -10.55 -2.96
CA ASP A 204 -34.48 -10.98 -1.55
C ASP A 204 -33.57 -12.18 -1.31
N GLY A 205 -33.51 -13.12 -2.26
CA GLY A 205 -32.58 -14.26 -2.20
C GLY A 205 -31.11 -13.83 -2.26
N ASP A 206 -30.79 -12.81 -3.05
CA ASP A 206 -29.44 -12.24 -3.11
C ASP A 206 -29.06 -11.49 -1.83
N LYS A 207 -30.02 -10.78 -1.22
CA LYS A 207 -29.82 -10.15 0.09
C LYS A 207 -29.54 -11.19 1.15
N GLU A 208 -30.34 -12.26 1.21
CA GLU A 208 -30.12 -13.40 2.12
C GLU A 208 -28.75 -14.03 1.91
N TYR A 209 -28.34 -14.25 0.67
CA TYR A 209 -27.02 -14.79 0.35
C TYR A 209 -25.88 -13.89 0.84
N LEU A 210 -25.93 -12.59 0.58
CA LEU A 210 -24.91 -11.66 1.05
C LEU A 210 -24.86 -11.58 2.58
N MET A 211 -26.03 -11.59 3.24
CA MET A 211 -26.12 -11.65 4.70
C MET A 211 -25.50 -12.92 5.27
N GLN A 212 -25.72 -14.07 4.64
CA GLN A 212 -25.10 -15.34 5.03
C GLN A 212 -23.56 -15.27 4.93
N LYS A 213 -23.02 -14.63 3.89
CA LYS A 213 -21.57 -14.47 3.72
C LYS A 213 -20.93 -13.52 4.73
N ALA A 214 -21.65 -12.47 5.13
CA ALA A 214 -21.23 -11.63 6.24
C ALA A 214 -21.21 -12.40 7.58
N GLN A 215 -22.21 -13.25 7.83
CA GLN A 215 -22.23 -14.12 9.02
C GLN A 215 -21.07 -15.11 9.03
N GLU A 216 -20.78 -15.77 7.90
CA GLU A 216 -19.63 -16.68 7.76
C GLU A 216 -18.31 -15.95 8.03
N THR A 217 -18.17 -14.72 7.54
CA THR A 217 -17.00 -13.86 7.80
C THR A 217 -16.83 -13.54 9.27
N MET A 218 -17.92 -13.24 9.98
CA MET A 218 -17.86 -13.00 11.43
C MET A 218 -17.54 -14.26 12.22
N GLN A 219 -18.01 -15.44 11.79
CA GLN A 219 -17.64 -16.71 12.42
C GLN A 219 -16.13 -16.94 12.33
N TYR A 220 -15.51 -16.69 11.17
CA TYR A 220 -14.04 -16.75 11.04
C TYR A 220 -13.34 -15.73 11.95
N LEU A 221 -13.87 -14.50 12.05
CA LEU A 221 -13.30 -13.48 12.93
C LEU A 221 -13.35 -13.87 14.41
N ILE A 222 -14.47 -14.43 14.86
CA ILE A 222 -14.65 -14.92 16.24
C ILE A 222 -13.70 -16.07 16.51
N GLN A 223 -13.63 -17.05 15.62
CA GLN A 223 -12.72 -18.18 15.75
C GLN A 223 -11.25 -17.73 15.84
N ARG A 224 -10.85 -16.73 15.04
CA ARG A 224 -9.52 -16.14 15.08
C ARG A 224 -9.21 -15.50 16.44
N ARG A 225 -10.17 -14.74 16.99
CA ARG A 225 -10.07 -14.11 18.31
C ARG A 225 -9.94 -15.15 19.43
N GLU A 226 -10.73 -16.22 19.38
CA GLU A 226 -10.72 -17.31 20.38
C GLU A 226 -9.47 -18.18 20.31
N SER A 227 -8.98 -18.46 19.09
CA SER A 227 -7.80 -19.29 18.86
C SER A 227 -6.50 -18.57 19.24
N GLY A 228 -6.56 -17.25 19.52
CA GLY A 228 -5.39 -16.45 19.82
C GLY A 228 -4.38 -16.45 18.68
N GLU A 229 -4.87 -16.54 17.42
CA GLU A 229 -4.06 -16.44 16.20
C GLU A 229 -3.60 -14.99 15.98
N SER A 230 -2.88 -14.50 16.99
CA SER A 230 -2.15 -13.25 17.02
C SER A 230 -0.80 -13.54 17.64
N LYS A 231 0.12 -13.99 16.80
CA LYS A 231 1.54 -13.75 17.01
C LYS A 231 2.13 -13.26 15.70
N VAL A 232 2.59 -12.01 15.75
CA VAL A 232 3.80 -11.57 15.09
C VAL A 232 4.80 -12.74 15.11
N THR A 233 4.96 -13.40 13.97
CA THR A 233 6.05 -14.35 13.77
C THR A 233 7.21 -13.55 13.22
N THR A 234 7.85 -12.77 14.09
CA THR A 234 9.29 -12.53 13.95
C THR A 234 9.97 -13.86 14.24
N ASN A 235 10.33 -14.60 13.19
CA ASN A 235 11.23 -15.73 13.31
C ASN A 235 12.62 -15.22 13.72
N SER A 236 12.85 -15.08 15.03
CA SER A 236 14.18 -15.31 15.57
C SER A 236 14.34 -16.81 15.79
N CYS A 237 15.21 -17.38 14.96
CA CYS A 237 15.77 -18.70 15.18
C CYS A 237 16.53 -18.68 16.51
N THR A 238 16.09 -19.48 17.48
CA THR A 238 16.94 -20.32 18.35
C THR A 238 16.10 -20.88 19.51
N ASN A 239 15.92 -22.21 19.53
CA ASN A 239 15.88 -22.94 20.79
C ASN A 239 16.18 -24.42 20.55
N MET A 240 17.45 -24.79 20.74
CA MET A 240 17.81 -26.14 21.19
C MET A 240 18.42 -26.06 22.58
N LYS A 241 17.86 -26.88 23.46
CA LYS A 241 18.15 -27.06 24.89
C LYS A 241 19.57 -27.57 25.16
N LYS A 242 20.21 -27.09 26.24
CA LYS A 242 20.69 -27.85 27.44
C LYS A 242 21.60 -26.95 28.30
N ARG A 243 21.17 -26.60 29.51
CA ARG A 243 21.50 -27.21 30.84
C ARG A 243 22.85 -26.79 31.45
N SER A 244 22.71 -26.05 32.57
CA SER A 244 23.45 -26.13 33.84
C SER A 244 24.96 -25.77 33.86
N SER A 245 25.32 -24.67 34.53
CA SER A 245 25.76 -24.65 35.94
C SER A 245 26.25 -23.27 36.39
N ASN A 246 26.00 -22.97 37.67
CA ASN A 246 26.45 -21.84 38.50
C ASN A 246 27.88 -21.31 38.23
N SER A 247 28.11 -19.99 38.38
CA SER A 247 28.61 -19.40 39.65
C SER A 247 29.05 -17.93 39.49
N ASP A 248 28.66 -17.13 40.48
CA ASP A 248 29.36 -16.02 41.11
C ASP A 248 29.36 -14.59 40.54
N LEU A 249 28.80 -13.72 41.39
CA LEU A 249 28.97 -12.27 41.48
C LEU A 249 30.44 -11.87 41.60
N VAL A 250 30.83 -10.76 40.93
CA VAL A 250 31.59 -9.67 41.58
C VAL A 250 31.24 -8.33 40.90
N SER A 251 30.84 -7.36 41.73
CA SER A 251 30.63 -5.94 41.44
C SER A 251 31.89 -5.20 40.97
N LEU A 252 31.76 -4.14 40.17
CA LEU A 252 32.63 -2.95 40.25
C LEU A 252 31.94 -1.72 39.62
N LYS A 253 32.09 -0.59 40.32
CA LYS A 253 31.47 0.71 40.06
C LYS A 253 32.26 1.53 39.02
N ALA A 254 31.49 2.42 38.38
CA ALA A 254 31.83 3.77 37.89
C ALA A 254 32.81 3.91 36.72
N GLU A 255 32.38 4.65 35.68
CA GLU A 255 32.96 5.97 35.39
C GLU A 255 32.14 6.75 34.35
N LYS A 256 31.92 8.04 34.65
CA LYS A 256 31.39 9.06 33.75
C LYS A 256 32.54 9.58 32.89
N SER A 257 32.41 9.54 31.58
CA SER A 257 33.21 10.36 30.66
C SER A 257 32.30 11.19 29.75
N ARG A 258 32.70 12.44 29.55
CA ARG A 258 31.97 13.53 28.89
C ARG A 258 32.31 13.60 27.38
N SER A 259 31.28 13.91 26.60
CA SER A 259 31.26 14.73 25.35
C SER A 259 31.87 14.14 24.06
N PRO A 260 31.46 14.58 22.84
CA PRO A 260 30.71 15.81 22.52
C PRO A 260 29.47 15.67 21.61
N SER A 261 28.62 16.68 21.72
CA SER A 261 27.48 17.01 20.86
C SER A 261 27.89 17.34 19.41
N PRO A 262 27.08 17.02 18.39
CA PRO A 262 27.30 17.46 17.02
C PRO A 262 26.97 18.95 16.84
N PRO A 263 27.59 19.62 15.86
CA PRO A 263 27.60 21.08 15.75
C PRO A 263 26.27 21.64 15.26
N THR A 264 25.86 22.73 15.91
CA THR A 264 24.89 23.70 15.42
C THR A 264 25.40 24.34 14.13
N LEU A 265 24.73 24.08 13.01
CA LEU A 265 24.70 24.97 11.86
C LEU A 265 23.34 25.65 11.81
N ARG A 266 23.27 26.84 12.42
CA ARG A 266 22.34 27.89 11.98
C ARG A 266 22.86 28.36 10.63
N ASN A 267 22.08 28.10 9.58
CA ASN A 267 21.85 29.10 8.55
C ASN A 267 20.43 28.91 8.01
N SER A 268 19.60 29.86 8.40
CA SER A 268 18.26 30.08 7.91
C SER A 268 18.30 30.42 6.43
N CYS A 269 17.90 29.48 5.58
CA CYS A 269 17.21 29.80 4.34
C CYS A 269 15.77 29.34 4.53
N GLN A 270 14.91 30.28 4.93
CA GLN A 270 13.48 30.15 4.72
C GLN A 270 13.27 30.08 3.21
N VAL A 271 13.21 28.87 2.66
CA VAL A 271 12.60 28.67 1.34
C VAL A 271 11.11 28.83 1.59
N SER A 272 10.59 30.00 1.24
CA SER A 272 9.18 30.22 1.01
C SER A 272 8.71 29.19 -0.02
N ILE A 273 8.11 28.10 0.44
CA ILE A 273 7.46 27.12 -0.42
C ILE A 273 6.27 27.85 -1.04
N SER A 274 6.39 28.28 -2.30
CA SER A 274 5.20 28.54 -3.10
C SER A 274 4.50 27.18 -3.22
N SER A 275 3.39 26.99 -2.51
CA SER A 275 2.64 25.75 -2.50
C SER A 275 2.04 25.49 -3.89
N ARG A 276 2.83 24.90 -4.80
CA ARG A 276 2.28 24.33 -6.01
C ARG A 276 1.49 23.10 -5.61
N SER A 277 0.24 23.02 -6.03
CA SER A 277 -0.58 21.83 -5.87
C SER A 277 0.09 20.65 -6.58
N LEU A 278 0.13 19.48 -5.94
CA LEU A 278 0.61 18.26 -6.58
C LEU A 278 -0.25 17.95 -7.82
N PRO A 279 0.34 17.39 -8.89
CA PRO A 279 -0.42 17.03 -10.09
C PRO A 279 -1.42 15.91 -9.79
N ASP A 280 -2.61 15.98 -10.39
CA ASP A 280 -3.64 14.96 -10.25
C ASP A 280 -3.38 13.78 -11.22
N PRO A 281 -3.18 12.54 -10.71
CA PRO A 281 -2.94 11.37 -11.56
C PRO A 281 -4.13 10.98 -12.44
N SER A 282 -5.32 11.54 -12.22
CA SER A 282 -6.56 11.25 -12.97
C SER A 282 -6.66 11.98 -14.32
N VAL A 283 -5.88 13.05 -14.52
CA VAL A 283 -5.94 13.90 -15.73
C VAL A 283 -5.70 13.06 -16.99
N ALA A 284 -6.65 12.99 -17.92
CA ALA A 284 -6.52 12.15 -19.11
C ALA A 284 -5.33 12.56 -20.00
N ASN A 285 -4.76 11.60 -20.76
CA ASN A 285 -3.76 11.83 -21.81
C ASN A 285 -2.41 12.44 -21.38
N VAL A 286 -2.05 12.37 -20.09
CA VAL A 286 -0.70 12.73 -19.61
C VAL A 286 0.18 11.48 -19.59
N HIS A 287 1.33 11.52 -20.28
CA HIS A 287 2.31 10.44 -20.23
C HIS A 287 2.91 10.30 -18.81
N PRO A 288 3.18 9.09 -18.29
CA PRO A 288 3.74 8.94 -16.94
C PRO A 288 5.07 9.67 -16.72
N ASP A 289 5.93 9.80 -17.74
CA ASP A 289 7.16 10.62 -17.66
C ASP A 289 6.86 12.11 -17.39
N ALA A 290 5.87 12.67 -18.10
CA ALA A 290 5.48 14.07 -17.94
C ALA A 290 4.90 14.29 -16.53
N PHE A 291 4.05 13.36 -16.08
CA PHE A 291 3.52 13.37 -14.74
C PHE A 291 4.61 13.26 -13.67
N LEU A 292 5.62 12.40 -13.87
CA LEU A 292 6.76 12.28 -12.96
C LEU A 292 7.54 13.59 -12.86
N ALA A 293 7.79 14.25 -14.00
CA ALA A 293 8.48 15.54 -14.03
C ALA A 293 7.70 16.63 -13.26
N ASP A 294 6.39 16.73 -13.51
CA ASP A 294 5.50 17.67 -12.81
C ASP A 294 5.45 17.37 -11.30
N LEU A 295 5.44 16.08 -10.93
CA LEU A 295 5.42 15.64 -9.55
C LEU A 295 6.71 16.00 -8.81
N ILE A 296 7.87 15.78 -9.44
CA ILE A 296 9.18 16.16 -8.89
C ILE A 296 9.27 17.69 -8.74
N GLU A 297 8.85 18.45 -9.75
CA GLU A 297 8.85 19.91 -9.70
C GLU A 297 7.93 20.44 -8.60
N ALA A 298 6.74 19.87 -8.43
CA ALA A 298 5.82 20.25 -7.37
C ALA A 298 6.32 19.89 -5.97
N MET A 299 7.00 18.75 -5.80
CA MET A 299 7.50 18.29 -4.50
C MET A 299 8.77 18.99 -4.04
N PHE A 300 9.68 19.29 -4.97
CA PHE A 300 11.03 19.74 -4.62
C PHE A 300 11.41 21.11 -5.20
N CYS A 301 10.54 21.71 -6.02
CA CYS A 301 10.86 22.92 -6.78
C CYS A 301 12.13 22.76 -7.64
N GLN A 302 12.44 21.53 -8.04
CA GLN A 302 13.59 21.18 -8.87
C GLN A 302 13.11 20.51 -10.16
N LYS A 303 13.84 20.75 -11.24
CA LYS A 303 13.64 20.03 -12.50
C LYS A 303 14.77 19.04 -12.66
N LEU A 304 14.41 17.76 -12.74
CA LEU A 304 15.35 16.71 -13.10
C LEU A 304 15.11 16.30 -14.55
N GLN A 305 16.18 15.96 -15.24
CA GLN A 305 16.18 15.57 -16.63
C GLN A 305 16.31 14.06 -16.76
N VAL A 306 15.63 13.50 -17.75
CA VAL A 306 15.94 12.14 -18.20
C VAL A 306 17.37 12.14 -18.75
N LYS A 307 18.20 11.21 -18.30
CA LYS A 307 19.58 11.06 -18.78
C LYS A 307 19.72 9.76 -19.57
N PRO A 308 20.34 9.80 -20.76
CA PRO A 308 20.77 8.59 -21.45
C PRO A 308 21.71 7.79 -20.57
N CYS A 309 21.53 6.46 -20.52
CA CYS A 309 22.29 5.60 -19.63
C CYS A 309 23.82 5.75 -19.84
N LEU A 310 24.26 6.01 -21.08
CA LEU A 310 25.67 6.13 -21.45
C LEU A 310 26.34 7.40 -20.93
N GLU A 311 25.56 8.42 -20.55
CA GLU A 311 26.07 9.69 -20.04
C GLU A 311 26.31 9.67 -18.53
N LEU A 312 25.70 8.70 -17.82
CA LEU A 312 25.84 8.53 -16.38
C LEU A 312 27.20 7.91 -16.03
N LYS A 313 28.04 8.69 -15.33
CA LYS A 313 29.38 8.27 -14.89
C LYS A 313 29.30 7.54 -13.56
N ASP A 314 29.96 6.39 -13.46
CA ASP A 314 30.06 5.58 -12.24
C ASP A 314 28.72 5.21 -11.58
N PHE A 315 27.62 5.27 -12.35
CA PHE A 315 26.27 4.99 -11.86
C PHE A 315 25.95 3.49 -11.87
N PHE A 316 26.34 2.80 -12.95
CA PHE A 316 26.15 1.37 -13.11
C PHE A 316 27.44 0.63 -12.72
N PRO A 317 27.39 -0.38 -11.84
CA PRO A 317 28.53 -1.22 -11.54
C PRO A 317 29.07 -1.90 -12.80
N VAL A 318 30.39 -2.02 -12.88
CA VAL A 318 31.05 -2.77 -13.94
C VAL A 318 30.90 -4.26 -13.61
N ILE A 319 30.30 -5.01 -14.54
CA ILE A 319 30.14 -6.45 -14.43
C ILE A 319 31.53 -7.11 -14.54
N THR A 320 31.88 -7.94 -13.57
CA THR A 320 33.18 -8.62 -13.52
C THR A 320 33.19 -9.90 -14.36
N GLU A 321 34.38 -10.37 -14.73
CA GLU A 321 34.51 -11.66 -15.42
C GLU A 321 33.95 -12.83 -14.61
N ASP A 322 34.07 -12.78 -13.28
CA ASP A 322 33.60 -13.84 -12.40
C ASP A 322 32.07 -13.88 -12.36
N GLN A 323 31.40 -12.72 -12.35
CA GLN A 323 29.94 -12.65 -12.47
C GLN A 323 29.45 -13.16 -13.83
N MET A 324 30.21 -12.95 -14.91
CA MET A 324 29.90 -13.53 -16.22
C MET A 324 30.09 -15.04 -16.26
N LYS A 325 31.14 -15.56 -15.62
CA LYS A 325 31.40 -17.02 -15.50
C LYS A 325 30.34 -17.71 -14.65
N ALA A 326 29.81 -17.04 -13.63
CA ALA A 326 28.74 -17.54 -12.76
C ALA A 326 27.39 -17.69 -13.50
N TYR A 327 27.20 -17.06 -14.66
CA TYR A 327 25.97 -17.15 -15.44
C TYR A 327 25.90 -18.48 -16.22
N THR A 328 25.65 -19.57 -15.51
CA THR A 328 25.67 -20.93 -16.05
C THR A 328 24.31 -21.41 -16.56
N VAL A 329 24.32 -22.53 -17.30
CA VAL A 329 23.08 -23.20 -17.75
C VAL A 329 22.24 -23.67 -16.56
N GLU A 330 22.87 -24.07 -15.46
CA GLU A 330 22.18 -24.54 -14.26
C GLU A 330 21.32 -23.43 -13.63
N VAL A 331 21.94 -22.32 -13.23
CA VAL A 331 21.22 -21.21 -12.57
C VAL A 331 20.15 -20.60 -13.48
N THR A 332 20.43 -20.50 -14.79
CA THR A 332 19.47 -19.95 -15.76
C THR A 332 18.31 -20.90 -16.02
N THR A 333 18.51 -22.22 -15.95
CA THR A 333 17.43 -23.20 -16.09
C THR A 333 16.48 -23.11 -14.89
N ILE A 334 17.03 -23.03 -13.67
CA ILE A 334 16.23 -22.87 -12.45
C ILE A 334 15.43 -21.56 -12.53
N ALA A 335 16.10 -20.44 -12.85
CA ALA A 335 15.45 -19.13 -12.94
C ALA A 335 14.36 -19.08 -14.02
N ARG A 336 14.57 -19.71 -15.19
CA ARG A 336 13.54 -19.79 -16.25
C ARG A 336 12.33 -20.63 -15.86
N SER A 337 12.52 -21.62 -14.99
CA SER A 337 11.41 -22.43 -14.45
C SER A 337 10.62 -21.74 -13.33
N ASN A 338 11.04 -20.54 -12.90
CA ASN A 338 10.46 -19.80 -11.77
C ASN A 338 10.40 -20.62 -10.46
N ASP A 339 11.36 -21.54 -10.28
CA ASP A 339 11.43 -22.39 -9.09
C ASP A 339 12.24 -21.68 -7.99
N VAL A 340 11.55 -20.84 -7.21
CA VAL A 340 12.15 -20.02 -6.15
C VAL A 340 12.73 -20.90 -5.04
N ALA A 341 12.15 -22.08 -4.78
CA ALA A 341 12.66 -23.01 -3.78
C ALA A 341 14.05 -23.52 -4.18
N LYS A 342 14.20 -23.98 -5.43
CA LYS A 342 15.51 -24.39 -5.96
C LYS A 342 16.51 -23.24 -6.04
N LEU A 343 16.08 -22.01 -6.36
CA LEU A 343 16.97 -20.84 -6.33
C LEU A 343 17.48 -20.56 -4.92
N ARG A 344 16.62 -20.74 -3.91
CA ARG A 344 16.97 -20.56 -2.50
C ARG A 344 17.93 -21.65 -2.01
N ASP A 345 17.73 -22.90 -2.43
CA ASP A 345 18.68 -23.99 -2.16
C ASP A 345 20.03 -23.73 -2.83
N PHE A 346 20.01 -23.28 -4.09
CA PHE A 346 21.22 -22.92 -4.83
C PHE A 346 21.97 -21.75 -4.16
N PHE A 347 21.24 -20.74 -3.67
CA PHE A 347 21.79 -19.62 -2.90
C PHE A 347 22.42 -20.08 -1.57
N GLN A 348 21.79 -20.99 -0.85
CA GLN A 348 22.35 -21.53 0.40
C GLN A 348 23.64 -22.32 0.18
N GLN A 349 23.77 -23.00 -0.96
CA GLN A 349 24.93 -23.82 -1.29
C GLN A 349 26.10 -23.01 -1.86
N GLN A 350 25.82 -22.06 -2.77
CA GLN A 350 26.84 -21.37 -3.57
C GLN A 350 27.01 -19.89 -3.18
N GLY A 351 26.12 -19.35 -2.35
CA GLY A 351 26.12 -17.97 -1.89
C GLY A 351 25.70 -16.94 -2.96
N LYS A 352 25.80 -15.65 -2.60
CA LYS A 352 25.35 -14.52 -3.43
C LYS A 352 26.03 -14.46 -4.80
N ALA A 353 27.33 -14.75 -4.87
CA ALA A 353 28.12 -14.67 -6.10
C ALA A 353 27.59 -15.58 -7.22
N ALA A 354 26.87 -16.65 -6.87
CA ALA A 354 26.29 -17.56 -7.83
C ALA A 354 24.97 -17.05 -8.45
N LEU A 355 24.29 -16.11 -7.80
CA LEU A 355 23.06 -15.48 -8.29
C LEU A 355 23.27 -14.07 -8.83
N ASP A 356 24.28 -13.36 -8.33
CA ASP A 356 24.76 -12.07 -8.86
C ASP A 356 25.57 -12.27 -10.13
N CYS A 357 24.91 -12.82 -11.15
CA CYS A 357 25.51 -13.28 -12.39
C CYS A 357 24.81 -12.64 -13.60
N TYR A 358 25.56 -12.46 -14.68
CA TYR A 358 25.09 -11.73 -15.87
C TYR A 358 25.56 -12.41 -17.15
N ASN A 359 24.71 -12.40 -18.18
CA ASN A 359 25.12 -12.88 -19.50
C ASN A 359 26.10 -11.88 -20.18
N ARG A 360 26.59 -12.25 -21.37
CA ARG A 360 27.49 -11.40 -22.18
C ARG A 360 26.89 -10.05 -22.62
N PHE A 361 25.57 -9.88 -22.46
CA PHE A 361 24.83 -8.67 -22.76
C PHE A 361 24.51 -7.87 -21.49
N GLY A 362 25.00 -8.28 -20.32
CA GLY A 362 24.75 -7.58 -19.05
C GLY A 362 23.38 -7.85 -18.42
N GLU A 363 22.61 -8.81 -18.94
CA GLU A 363 21.33 -9.19 -18.33
C GLU A 363 21.53 -10.21 -17.22
N GLY A 364 21.05 -9.89 -16.02
CA GLY A 364 21.09 -10.79 -14.86
C GLY A 364 19.78 -11.54 -14.62
N LEU A 365 19.72 -12.28 -13.51
CA LEU A 365 18.51 -12.99 -13.09
C LEU A 365 17.37 -12.03 -12.73
N LEU A 366 17.70 -10.85 -12.21
CA LEU A 366 16.71 -9.83 -11.87
C LEU A 366 16.02 -9.25 -13.11
N ASN A 367 16.76 -8.99 -14.20
CA ASN A 367 16.18 -8.58 -15.48
C ASN A 367 15.18 -9.63 -15.99
N LEU A 368 15.55 -10.91 -15.92
CA LEU A 368 14.66 -12.01 -16.31
C LEU A 368 13.38 -12.03 -15.45
N ALA A 369 13.51 -11.87 -14.12
CA ALA A 369 12.38 -11.84 -13.21
C ALA A 369 11.41 -10.70 -13.55
N CYS A 370 11.94 -9.49 -13.73
CA CYS A 370 11.17 -8.30 -14.06
C CYS A 370 10.47 -8.45 -15.42
N ARG A 371 11.19 -8.90 -16.45
CA ARG A 371 10.65 -9.08 -17.81
C ARG A 371 9.50 -10.08 -17.85
N ARG A 372 9.58 -11.14 -17.02
CA ARG A 372 8.59 -12.21 -16.97
C ARG A 372 7.47 -11.96 -15.95
N GLY A 373 7.58 -10.94 -15.10
CA GLY A 373 6.63 -10.72 -14.01
C GLY A 373 6.71 -11.81 -12.93
N PHE A 374 7.88 -12.43 -12.76
CA PHE A 374 8.09 -13.46 -11.74
C PHE A 374 8.27 -12.79 -10.37
N ARG A 375 7.13 -12.39 -9.79
CA ARG A 375 7.04 -11.65 -8.53
C ARG A 375 7.87 -12.25 -7.41
N ASP A 376 7.65 -13.52 -7.08
CA ASP A 376 8.30 -14.16 -5.92
C ASP A 376 9.81 -14.33 -6.14
N MET A 377 10.22 -14.57 -7.38
CA MET A 377 11.64 -14.59 -7.75
C MET A 377 12.27 -13.20 -7.63
N ALA A 378 11.59 -12.16 -8.13
CA ALA A 378 12.05 -10.78 -8.01
C ALA A 378 12.18 -10.35 -6.54
N GLN A 379 11.20 -10.72 -5.70
CA GLN A 379 11.21 -10.47 -4.27
C GLN A 379 12.40 -11.15 -3.59
N PHE A 380 12.61 -12.45 -3.87
CA PHE A 380 13.72 -13.22 -3.35
C PHE A 380 15.08 -12.61 -3.74
N LEU A 381 15.28 -12.30 -5.02
CA LEU A 381 16.52 -11.74 -5.53
C LEU A 381 16.83 -10.35 -4.92
N MET A 382 15.83 -9.51 -4.71
CA MET A 382 16.02 -8.15 -4.17
C MET A 382 16.12 -8.10 -2.65
N SER A 383 15.35 -8.93 -1.94
CA SER A 383 15.21 -8.82 -0.48
C SER A 383 16.07 -9.81 0.30
N GLU A 384 16.36 -10.98 -0.26
CA GLU A 384 17.13 -12.02 0.44
C GLU A 384 18.55 -12.14 -0.11
N VAL A 385 18.69 -12.10 -1.43
CA VAL A 385 20.01 -12.11 -2.09
C VAL A 385 20.62 -10.71 -2.13
N GLU A 386 19.79 -9.68 -1.98
CA GLU A 386 20.17 -8.26 -2.00
C GLU A 386 20.89 -7.86 -3.30
N LEU A 387 20.37 -8.32 -4.45
CA LEU A 387 20.92 -7.91 -5.74
C LEU A 387 20.66 -6.42 -6.00
N SER A 388 21.62 -5.77 -6.65
CA SER A 388 21.50 -4.37 -7.05
C SER A 388 20.44 -4.20 -8.13
N VAL A 389 19.62 -3.15 -8.01
CA VAL A 389 18.69 -2.72 -9.06
C VAL A 389 19.37 -1.85 -10.12
N ARG A 390 20.57 -1.32 -9.82
CA ARG A 390 21.39 -0.50 -10.73
C ARG A 390 22.17 -1.36 -11.71
N VAL A 391 21.50 -2.24 -12.43
CA VAL A 391 22.09 -3.07 -13.48
C VAL A 391 21.48 -2.70 -14.82
N ARG A 392 22.20 -2.95 -15.91
CA ARG A 392 21.72 -2.66 -17.26
C ARG A 392 22.27 -3.65 -18.26
N ASP A 393 21.48 -3.89 -19.30
CA ASP A 393 21.96 -4.63 -20.45
C ASP A 393 22.82 -3.77 -21.39
N ASP A 394 23.28 -4.39 -22.47
CA ASP A 394 24.08 -3.78 -23.53
C ASP A 394 23.32 -2.71 -24.31
N TYR A 395 22.00 -2.63 -24.16
CA TYR A 395 21.14 -1.61 -24.72
C TYR A 395 20.83 -0.47 -23.73
N GLY A 396 21.29 -0.59 -22.48
CA GLY A 396 21.05 0.39 -21.42
C GLY A 396 19.77 0.19 -20.64
N ARG A 397 19.04 -0.91 -20.88
CA ARG A 397 17.77 -1.20 -20.19
C ARG A 397 18.05 -1.76 -18.81
N THR A 398 17.37 -1.17 -17.83
CA THR A 398 17.43 -1.57 -16.43
C THR A 398 16.32 -2.59 -16.10
N PRO A 399 16.35 -3.28 -14.95
CA PRO A 399 15.24 -4.13 -14.52
C PRO A 399 13.89 -3.41 -14.49
N LEU A 400 13.89 -2.09 -14.34
CA LEU A 400 12.66 -1.28 -14.39
C LEU A 400 12.09 -1.15 -15.81
N HIS A 401 12.94 -1.04 -16.83
CA HIS A 401 12.49 -1.09 -18.22
C HIS A 401 11.82 -2.44 -18.52
N ASP A 402 12.45 -3.53 -18.07
CA ASP A 402 11.92 -4.88 -18.22
C ASP A 402 10.57 -5.05 -17.49
N ALA A 403 10.42 -4.50 -16.28
CA ALA A 403 9.17 -4.55 -15.53
C ALA A 403 8.04 -3.73 -16.20
N CYS A 404 8.35 -2.56 -16.78
CA CYS A 404 7.37 -1.73 -17.48
C CYS A 404 7.00 -2.26 -18.88
N TRP A 405 7.83 -3.11 -19.49
CA TRP A 405 7.55 -3.74 -20.79
C TRP A 405 6.62 -4.96 -20.71
N ASN A 406 6.20 -5.35 -19.51
CA ASN A 406 5.31 -6.49 -19.30
C ASN A 406 3.89 -6.21 -19.85
N PRO A 407 3.17 -7.24 -20.34
CA PRO A 407 1.77 -7.09 -20.74
C PRO A 407 0.85 -6.53 -19.66
N GLU A 408 1.12 -6.84 -18.39
CA GLU A 408 0.39 -6.34 -17.22
C GLU A 408 1.32 -5.47 -16.37
N PRO A 409 0.84 -4.33 -15.82
CA PRO A 409 1.66 -3.48 -14.97
C PRO A 409 2.20 -4.22 -13.73
N GLN A 410 3.51 -4.44 -13.66
CA GLN A 410 4.17 -5.14 -12.56
C GLN A 410 4.39 -4.22 -11.34
N LEU A 411 3.31 -3.68 -10.78
CA LEU A 411 3.36 -2.60 -9.79
C LEU A 411 4.11 -2.99 -8.52
N GLU A 412 3.97 -4.23 -8.04
CA GLU A 412 4.71 -4.67 -6.85
C GLU A 412 6.22 -4.74 -7.10
N ILE A 413 6.65 -5.29 -8.24
CA ILE A 413 8.07 -5.31 -8.62
C ILE A 413 8.60 -3.88 -8.72
N CYS A 414 7.86 -2.99 -9.39
CA CYS A 414 8.20 -1.58 -9.49
C CYS A 414 8.22 -0.88 -8.12
N SER A 415 7.37 -1.27 -7.17
CA SER A 415 7.36 -0.74 -5.80
C SER A 415 8.65 -1.08 -5.04
N TRP A 416 9.19 -2.28 -5.25
CA TRP A 416 10.45 -2.69 -4.64
C TRP A 416 11.67 -2.02 -5.28
N ILE A 417 11.59 -1.73 -6.58
CA ILE A 417 12.62 -1.01 -7.32
C ILE A 417 12.63 0.48 -6.91
N ILE A 418 11.48 1.16 -6.93
CA ILE A 418 11.39 2.59 -6.57
C ILE A 418 11.82 2.85 -5.13
N ALA A 419 11.54 1.91 -4.22
CA ALA A 419 11.96 2.00 -2.83
C ALA A 419 13.49 1.92 -2.65
N ARG A 420 14.19 1.25 -3.57
CA ARG A 420 15.66 1.12 -3.57
C ARG A 420 16.32 2.26 -4.32
N ASP A 421 15.83 2.55 -5.53
CA ASP A 421 16.36 3.63 -6.35
C ASP A 421 15.30 4.20 -7.31
N PRO A 422 14.67 5.34 -6.98
CA PRO A 422 13.70 6.00 -7.85
C PRO A 422 14.35 6.64 -9.10
N SER A 423 15.66 6.86 -9.12
CA SER A 423 16.32 7.52 -10.26
C SER A 423 16.29 6.68 -11.54
N LEU A 424 16.05 5.36 -11.41
CA LEU A 424 15.90 4.46 -12.54
C LEU A 424 14.73 4.82 -13.47
N PHE A 425 13.72 5.58 -12.99
CA PHE A 425 12.65 6.11 -13.86
C PHE A 425 13.12 7.25 -14.78
N LEU A 426 14.24 7.90 -14.45
CA LEU A 426 14.81 9.02 -15.19
C LEU A 426 15.93 8.57 -16.15
N ILE A 427 16.10 7.26 -16.36
CA ILE A 427 17.13 6.72 -17.24
C ILE A 427 16.51 6.33 -18.57
N ALA A 428 17.10 6.82 -19.66
CA ALA A 428 16.77 6.38 -21.00
C ALA A 428 17.78 5.34 -21.51
N ASP A 429 17.29 4.33 -22.21
CA ASP A 429 18.12 3.36 -22.93
C ASP A 429 18.82 4.00 -24.15
N LYS A 430 19.57 3.20 -24.92
CA LYS A 430 20.27 3.67 -26.15
C LYS A 430 19.34 4.23 -27.24
N ARG A 431 18.04 3.94 -27.20
CA ARG A 431 17.03 4.51 -28.12
C ARG A 431 16.42 5.81 -27.60
N GLY A 432 16.80 6.23 -26.39
CA GLY A 432 16.18 7.36 -25.71
C GLY A 432 14.88 6.99 -24.99
N PHE A 433 14.61 5.69 -24.81
CA PHE A 433 13.36 5.24 -24.20
C PHE A 433 13.51 5.09 -22.69
N THR A 434 12.64 5.76 -21.93
CA THR A 434 12.48 5.57 -20.48
C THR A 434 11.69 4.29 -20.19
N PRO A 435 11.63 3.82 -18.92
CA PRO A 435 10.77 2.69 -18.58
C PRO A 435 9.30 2.89 -18.99
N PHE A 436 8.73 4.08 -18.81
CA PHE A 436 7.33 4.33 -19.16
C PHE A 436 7.05 4.40 -20.65
N GLN A 437 8.06 4.60 -21.49
CA GLN A 437 7.89 4.48 -22.95
C GLN A 437 7.69 3.02 -23.40
N TYR A 438 8.04 2.04 -22.55
CA TYR A 438 7.68 0.64 -22.75
C TYR A 438 6.31 0.27 -22.17
N ALA A 439 5.72 1.14 -21.33
CA ALA A 439 4.40 0.93 -20.77
C ALA A 439 3.30 1.17 -21.82
N ARG A 440 2.25 0.36 -21.77
CA ARG A 440 1.12 0.47 -22.69
C ARG A 440 0.34 1.77 -22.43
N PRO A 441 -0.13 2.48 -23.48
CA PRO A 441 -0.92 3.69 -23.31
C PRO A 441 -2.20 3.51 -22.46
N GLY A 442 -2.83 2.34 -22.52
CA GLY A 442 -4.00 2.00 -21.71
C GLY A 442 -3.72 2.02 -20.20
N ASP A 443 -2.47 1.79 -19.80
CA ASP A 443 -2.07 1.66 -18.39
C ASP A 443 -1.46 2.94 -17.83
N TRP A 444 -1.37 4.02 -18.60
CA TRP A 444 -0.74 5.27 -18.14
C TRP A 444 -1.38 5.83 -16.88
N ILE A 445 -2.70 5.72 -16.72
CA ILE A 445 -3.39 6.13 -15.49
C ILE A 445 -2.92 5.33 -14.28
N ILE A 446 -2.68 4.03 -14.45
CA ILE A 446 -2.19 3.13 -13.41
C ILE A 446 -0.78 3.55 -12.99
N TRP A 447 0.10 3.82 -13.96
CA TRP A 447 1.47 4.25 -13.69
C TRP A 447 1.57 5.62 -13.02
N ARG A 448 0.74 6.59 -13.43
CA ARG A 448 0.67 7.89 -12.73
C ARG A 448 0.16 7.74 -11.30
N ARG A 449 -0.85 6.89 -11.09
CA ARG A 449 -1.36 6.61 -9.74
C ARG A 449 -0.28 5.94 -8.88
N PHE A 450 0.42 4.97 -9.43
CA PHE A 450 1.57 4.33 -8.80
C PHE A 450 2.63 5.37 -8.39
N LEU A 451 3.06 6.25 -9.30
CA LEU A 451 4.02 7.31 -8.99
C LEU A 451 3.52 8.24 -7.88
N PHE A 452 2.24 8.60 -7.92
CA PHE A 452 1.64 9.45 -6.90
C PHE A 452 1.62 8.74 -5.53
N ASP A 453 1.19 7.48 -5.46
CA ASP A 453 1.08 6.73 -4.20
C ASP A 453 2.48 6.42 -3.61
N HIS A 454 3.48 6.19 -4.46
CA HIS A 454 4.88 5.94 -4.08
C HIS A 454 5.78 7.18 -4.03
N ARG A 455 5.20 8.38 -4.17
CA ARG A 455 5.95 9.66 -4.27
C ARG A 455 6.92 9.92 -3.12
N HIS A 456 6.67 9.36 -1.94
CA HIS A 456 7.53 9.52 -0.76
C HIS A 456 8.96 8.98 -1.02
N HIS A 457 9.13 7.97 -1.87
CA HIS A 457 10.44 7.47 -2.28
C HIS A 457 11.22 8.46 -3.15
N LEU A 458 10.55 9.38 -3.87
CA LEU A 458 11.20 10.36 -4.74
C LEU A 458 12.10 11.34 -3.99
N SER A 459 11.97 11.43 -2.66
CA SER A 459 12.89 12.21 -1.81
C SER A 459 14.35 11.76 -1.96
N ALA A 460 14.60 10.48 -2.28
CA ALA A 460 15.94 9.97 -2.56
C ALA A 460 16.59 10.60 -3.80
N LEU A 461 15.80 11.15 -4.74
CA LEU A 461 16.35 11.87 -5.90
C LEU A 461 17.12 13.14 -5.50
N MET A 462 16.87 13.67 -4.30
CA MET A 462 17.55 14.87 -3.79
C MET A 462 18.88 14.55 -3.09
N GLN A 463 19.27 13.28 -2.99
CA GLN A 463 20.59 12.92 -2.48
C GLN A 463 21.68 13.47 -3.42
N PRO A 464 22.78 14.05 -2.91
CA PRO A 464 23.75 14.77 -3.74
C PRO A 464 24.33 13.97 -4.91
N ASP A 465 24.57 12.67 -4.71
CA ASP A 465 25.13 11.75 -5.70
C ASP A 465 24.17 11.45 -6.86
N ILE A 466 22.86 11.45 -6.58
CA ILE A 466 21.81 11.30 -7.60
C ILE A 466 21.52 12.67 -8.23
N PHE A 467 21.23 13.68 -7.41
CA PHE A 467 20.83 15.00 -7.87
C PHE A 467 21.83 15.60 -8.86
N GLN A 468 23.15 15.53 -8.58
CA GLN A 468 24.18 16.05 -9.49
C GLN A 468 24.18 15.40 -10.87
N GLN A 469 23.72 14.14 -10.98
CA GLN A 469 23.69 13.43 -12.25
C GLN A 469 22.44 13.74 -13.08
N PHE A 470 21.32 14.07 -12.43
CA PHE A 470 20.03 14.28 -13.10
C PHE A 470 19.56 15.74 -13.15
N ALA A 471 20.22 16.67 -12.46
CA ALA A 471 19.91 18.10 -12.51
C ALA A 471 20.18 18.74 -13.89
#